data_AF-A0A177AH79-F1
#
_entry.id   AF-A0A177AH79-F1
#
_cell.length_a   1.000
_cell.length_b   1.000
_cell.length_c   1.000
_cell.angle_alpha   90.00
_cell.angle_beta   90.00
_cell.angle_gamma   90.00
#
_symmetry.space_group_name_H-M   'P 1'
#
loop_
_entity.id
_entity.type
_entity.pdbx_description
1 polymer ?
#
loop_
_entity_poly.entity_id
_entity_poly.type
_entity_poly.pdbx_seq_one_letter_code
_entity_poly.pdbx_strand_id
1 'polypeptide(L)' 'MNDRASKALTEGFLPGETYDAFSKRKDVPLTTVYHRDHGRPSNEAKAEGQLYLTP' A
#
# COMPACT_ATOMS: atom_id res chain seq x y z
N MET A 1 1.96 4.46 16.05
CA MET A 1 2.31 3.70 14.82
C MET A 1 3.81 3.72 14.66
N ASN A 2 4.50 2.57 14.73
CA ASN A 2 5.96 2.50 14.78
C ASN A 2 6.50 1.46 13.76
N ASP A 3 5.82 1.28 12.63
CA ASP A 3 6.28 0.42 11.53
C ASP A 3 7.04 1.21 10.46
N ARG A 4 8.03 0.56 9.86
CA ARG A 4 8.95 1.14 8.86
C ARG A 4 8.19 1.65 7.62
N ALA A 5 7.13 0.96 7.21
CA ALA A 5 6.31 1.35 6.06
C ALA A 5 5.54 2.66 6.31
N SER A 6 4.89 2.81 7.47
CA SER A 6 4.22 4.07 7.84
C SER A 6 5.19 5.25 7.94
N LYS A 7 6.40 5.05 8.47
CA LYS A 7 7.44 6.10 8.50
C LYS A 7 7.87 6.47 7.09
N ALA A 8 8.14 5.46 6.25
CA ALA A 8 8.51 5.67 4.85
C ALA A 8 7.43 6.46 4.09
N LEU A 9 6.15 6.14 4.27
CA LEU A 9 5.03 6.86 3.63
C LEU A 9 4.89 8.30 4.12
N THR A 10 5.25 8.57 5.38
CA THR A 10 5.29 9.96 5.91
C THR A 10 6.37 10.81 5.22
N GLU A 11 7.47 10.19 4.80
CA GLU A 11 8.53 10.87 4.03
C GLU A 11 8.12 11.15 2.57
N GLY A 12 7.07 10.48 2.08
CA GLY A 12 6.45 10.75 0.78
C GLY A 12 7.20 10.23 -0.44
N PHE A 13 6.50 10.26 -1.58
CA PHE A 13 7.01 9.86 -2.89
C PHE A 13 7.77 11.00 -3.56
N LEU A 14 8.83 10.67 -4.30
CA LEU A 14 9.47 11.61 -5.21
C LEU A 14 8.60 11.83 -6.46
N PRO A 15 8.75 12.97 -7.16
CA PRO A 15 8.01 13.23 -8.40
C PRO A 15 8.23 12.13 -9.43
N GLY A 16 7.15 11.46 -9.87
CA GLY A 16 7.21 10.37 -10.84
C GLY A 16 7.71 9.03 -10.28
N GLU A 17 7.90 8.91 -8.97
CA GLU A 17 8.33 7.67 -8.34
C GLU A 17 7.20 6.64 -8.30
N THR A 18 7.49 5.41 -8.73
CA THR A 18 6.57 4.28 -8.62
C THR A 18 6.70 3.59 -7.26
N TYR A 19 5.68 2.83 -6.87
CA TYR A 19 5.75 2.03 -5.63
C TYR A 19 6.93 1.05 -5.61
N ASP A 20 7.35 0.50 -6.75
CA ASP A 20 8.52 -0.40 -6.83
C ASP A 20 9.83 0.35 -6.55
N ALA A 21 10.01 1.53 -7.16
CA ALA A 21 11.16 2.40 -6.90
C ALA A 21 11.21 2.85 -5.43
N PHE A 22 10.05 3.25 -4.89
CA PHE A 22 9.90 3.63 -3.50
C PHE A 22 10.20 2.47 -2.54
N SER A 23 9.68 1.27 -2.83
CA SER A 23 9.90 0.03 -2.08
C SER A 23 11.39 -0.30 -1.96
N LYS A 24 12.12 -0.24 -3.07
CA LYS A 24 13.58 -0.46 -3.10
C LYS A 24 14.34 0.63 -2.35
N ARG A 25 13.95 1.91 -2.51
CA ARG A 25 14.60 3.05 -1.86
C ARG A 25 14.46 3.03 -0.34
N LYS A 26 13.28 2.67 0.16
CA LYS A 26 12.98 2.62 1.60
C LYS A 26 13.28 1.27 2.24
N ASP A 27 13.58 0.26 1.41
CA ASP A 27 13.80 -1.14 1.80
C ASP A 27 12.61 -1.66 2.64
N VAL A 28 11.43 -1.49 2.04
CA VAL A 28 10.14 -1.95 2.57
C VAL A 28 9.45 -2.74 1.46
N PRO A 29 8.89 -3.94 1.73
CA PRO A 29 8.21 -4.72 0.70
C PRO A 29 7.10 -3.94 0.00
N LEU A 30 7.05 -4.05 -1.33
CA LEU A 30 6.09 -3.36 -2.19
C LEU A 30 4.64 -3.57 -1.73
N THR A 31 4.27 -4.82 -1.46
CA THR A 31 2.92 -5.20 -0.99
C THR A 31 2.60 -4.52 0.33
N THR A 32 3.57 -4.43 1.24
CA THR A 32 3.41 -3.75 2.53
C THR A 32 3.19 -2.25 2.34
N VAL A 33 3.97 -1.58 1.49
CA VAL A 33 3.77 -0.15 1.19
C VAL A 33 2.37 0.08 0.61
N TYR A 34 1.99 -0.70 -0.40
CA TYR A 34 0.70 -0.59 -1.07
C TYR A 34 -0.49 -0.74 -0.11
N HIS A 35 -0.49 -1.79 0.72
CA HIS A 35 -1.55 -2.02 1.69
C HIS A 35 -1.59 -0.97 2.82
N ARG A 36 -0.45 -0.36 3.14
CA ARG A 36 -0.38 0.67 4.19
C ARG A 36 -0.89 2.01 3.67
N ASP A 37 -0.55 2.35 2.43
CA ASP A 37 -0.93 3.60 1.76
C ASP A 37 -2.42 3.62 1.42
N HIS A 38 -2.94 2.53 0.87
CA HIS A 38 -4.38 2.39 0.59
C HIS A 38 -5.21 2.01 1.82
N GLY A 39 -4.56 1.77 2.96
CA GLY A 39 -5.20 1.32 4.19
C GLY A 39 -5.87 -0.05 4.06
N ARG A 40 -6.65 -0.41 5.08
CA ARG A 40 -7.51 -1.59 5.01
C ARG A 40 -8.73 -1.21 4.17
N PRO A 41 -9.02 -1.91 3.05
CA PRO A 41 -10.24 -1.63 2.30
C PRO A 41 -11.46 -1.82 3.21
N SER A 42 -12.43 -0.91 3.09
CA SER A 42 -13.71 -0.98 3.78
C SER A 42 -14.39 -2.33 3.54
N ASN A 43 -15.30 -2.73 4.44
CA ASN A 43 -16.05 -3.98 4.27
C ASN A 43 -16.81 -4.01 2.93
N GLU A 44 -17.29 -2.87 2.45
CA GLU A 44 -17.93 -2.71 1.13
C GLU A 44 -16.94 -2.94 -0.01
N ALA A 45 -15.80 -2.25 -0.04
CA ALA A 45 -14.76 -2.45 -1.06
C ALA A 45 -14.20 -3.88 -1.09
N LYS A 46 -14.20 -4.56 0.06
CA LYS A 46 -13.88 -6.00 0.14
C LYS A 46 -15.01 -6.87 -0.40
N ALA A 47 -16.27 -6.55 -0.11
CA ALA A 47 -17.42 -7.29 -0.60
C ALA A 47 -17.55 -7.18 -2.12
N GLU A 48 -17.40 -5.97 -2.68
CA GLU A 48 -17.25 -5.73 -4.12
C GLU A 48 -16.06 -6.53 -4.65
N GLY A 49 -14.91 -6.43 -3.97
CA GLY A 49 -13.70 -7.24 -4.15
C GLY A 49 -13.91 -8.74 -4.39
N GLN A 50 -14.91 -9.30 -3.70
CA GLN A 50 -15.22 -10.72 -3.66
C GLN A 50 -16.43 -11.07 -4.54
N LEU A 51 -17.25 -10.09 -4.92
CA LEU A 51 -18.38 -10.27 -5.84
C LEU A 51 -17.92 -10.70 -7.24
N TYR A 52 -16.72 -10.30 -7.66
CA TYR A 52 -16.11 -10.80 -8.91
C TYR A 52 -15.44 -12.18 -8.76
N LEU A 53 -15.37 -12.72 -7.53
CA LEU A 53 -14.85 -14.06 -7.24
C LEU A 53 -15.96 -15.07 -6.94
N THR A 54 -17.22 -14.64 -6.88
CA THR A 54 -18.40 -15.51 -6.90
C THR A 54 -18.83 -15.78 -8.35
N PRO A 55 -18.74 -17.03 -8.84
CA PRO A 55 -19.42 -17.46 -10.07
C PRO A 55 -20.93 -17.52 -9.89
#